data_AF-A0A0F9UFS2-F1
#
_entry.id   AF-A0A0F9UFS2-F1
#
_cell.length_a   1.000
_cell.length_b   1.000
_cell.length_c   1.000
_cell.angle_alpha   90.00
_cell.angle_beta   90.00
_cell.angle_gamma   90.00
#
_symmetry.space_group_name_H-M   'P 1'
#
loop_
_entity.id
_entity.type
_entity.pdbx_description
1 polymer ?
#
loop_
_entity_poly.entity_id
_entity_poly.type
_entity_poly.pdbx_seq_one_letter_code
_entity_poly.pdbx_strand_id
1 'polypeptide(L)' 'MTFAKNMKRARRRNDLNRMKSRARVIYPHDKNAKCANHLQACSCPGCGNPRKYFNEKPIQEQRADISAAQEVLRA' A
#
# COMPACT_ATOMS: atom_id res chain seq x y z
N MET A 1 -12.25 20.67 18.89
CA MET A 1 -12.27 20.00 17.55
C MET A 1 -11.84 18.53 17.60
N THR A 2 -12.40 17.70 18.49
CA THR A 2 -11.96 16.32 18.73
C THR A 2 -12.84 15.28 18.00
N PHE A 3 -14.14 15.53 17.85
CA PHE A 3 -15.10 14.63 17.22
C PHE A 3 -14.77 14.28 15.77
N ALA A 4 -14.47 15.27 14.92
CA ALA A 4 -14.13 15.04 13.51
C ALA A 4 -12.84 14.22 13.33
N LYS A 5 -11.85 14.40 14.23
CA LYS A 5 -10.58 13.66 14.21
C LYS A 5 -10.80 12.18 14.59
N ASN A 6 -11.69 11.91 15.54
CA ASN A 6 -12.11 10.57 15.94
C ASN A 6 -12.90 9.84 14.84
N MET A 7 -13.80 10.54 14.14
CA MET A 7 -14.50 9.99 12.97
C MET A 7 -13.55 9.58 11.85
N LYS A 8 -12.53 10.39 11.55
CA LYS A 8 -11.47 10.03 10.60
C LYS A 8 -10.66 8.80 11.04
N ARG A 9 -10.45 8.60 12.34
CA ARG A 9 -9.78 7.40 12.87
C ARG A 9 -10.67 6.16 12.74
N ALA A 10 -11.95 6.27 13.10
CA ALA A 10 -12.91 5.17 13.02
C ALA A 10 -13.07 4.68 11.56
N ARG A 11 -13.24 5.61 10.62
CA ARG A 11 -13.33 5.28 9.18
C ARG A 11 -12.09 4.53 8.69
N ARG A 12 -10.89 5.02 9.00
CA ARG A 12 -9.62 4.35 8.63
C ARG A 12 -9.52 2.92 9.16
N ARG A 13 -10.02 2.65 10.37
CA ARG A 13 -10.01 1.29 10.95
C ARG A 13 -11.01 0.38 10.22
N ASN A 14 -12.19 0.89 9.90
CA ASN A 14 -13.20 0.13 9.15
C ASN A 14 -12.71 -0.18 7.73
N ASP A 15 -12.11 0.80 7.06
CA ASP A 15 -11.52 0.60 5.73
C ASP A 15 -10.39 -0.44 5.77
N LEU A 16 -9.50 -0.35 6.77
CA LEU A 16 -8.44 -1.35 6.94
C LEU A 16 -8.99 -2.75 7.23
N ASN A 17 -10.04 -2.87 8.05
CA ASN A 17 -10.69 -4.16 8.33
C ASN A 17 -11.33 -4.76 7.06
N ARG A 18 -12.00 -3.94 6.25
CA ARG A 18 -12.55 -4.33 4.95
C ARG A 18 -11.45 -4.80 3.99
N MET A 19 -10.31 -4.12 3.99
CA MET A 19 -9.19 -4.51 3.14
C MET A 19 -8.51 -5.79 3.63
N LYS A 20 -8.40 -5.98 4.95
CA LYS A 20 -7.89 -7.23 5.56
C LYS A 20 -8.80 -8.42 5.25
N SER A 21 -10.12 -8.26 5.27
CA SER A 21 -11.02 -9.36 4.88
C SER A 21 -10.83 -9.76 3.43
N ARG A 22 -10.74 -8.79 2.51
CA ARG A 22 -10.44 -9.05 1.09
C ARG A 22 -9.10 -9.74 0.90
N ALA A 23 -8.05 -9.29 1.59
CA ALA A 23 -6.72 -9.88 1.49
C ALA A 23 -6.70 -11.37 1.92
N ARG A 24 -7.47 -11.75 2.95
CA ARG A 24 -7.57 -13.16 3.37
C ARG A 24 -8.33 -14.05 2.39
N VAL A 25 -9.28 -13.49 1.64
CA VAL A 25 -9.97 -14.23 0.56
C VAL A 25 -9.01 -14.49 -0.61
N ILE A 26 -8.21 -13.49 -0.98
CA ILE A 26 -7.24 -13.59 -2.09
C ILE A 26 -6.03 -14.46 -1.70
N TYR A 27 -5.53 -14.30 -0.47
CA TYR A 27 -4.38 -15.01 0.07
C TYR A 27 -4.76 -15.76 1.37
N PRO A 28 -5.47 -16.89 1.30
CA PRO A 28 -5.94 -17.63 2.48
C PRO A 28 -4.81 -18.11 3.40
N HIS A 29 -3.62 -18.34 2.83
CA HIS A 29 -2.43 -18.74 3.58
C HIS A 29 -1.83 -17.60 4.43
N ASP A 30 -2.07 -16.34 4.08
CA ASP A 30 -1.58 -15.18 4.82
C ASP A 30 -2.61 -14.71 5.87
N LYS A 31 -2.65 -15.41 7.01
CA LYS A 31 -3.55 -15.09 8.15
C LYS A 31 -3.40 -13.64 8.65
N ASN A 32 -2.20 -13.07 8.49
CA ASN A 32 -1.86 -11.72 8.93
C ASN A 32 -2.34 -10.63 7.96
N ALA A 33 -2.80 -11.01 6.76
CA ALA A 33 -3.27 -10.09 5.73
C ALA A 33 -2.25 -8.96 5.45
N LYS A 34 -0.97 -9.33 5.28
CA LYS A 34 0.13 -8.39 5.02
C LYS A 34 -0.14 -7.54 3.78
N CYS A 35 -0.86 -8.11 2.82
CA CYS A 35 -1.22 -7.44 1.58
C CYS A 35 -2.49 -6.56 1.67
N ALA A 36 -3.02 -6.28 2.86
CA ALA A 36 -4.27 -5.52 2.99
C ALA A 36 -4.23 -4.15 2.28
N ASN A 37 -3.10 -3.44 2.30
CA ASN A 37 -3.06 -2.09 1.72
C ASN A 37 -3.06 -2.07 0.18
N HIS A 38 -2.56 -3.13 -0.46
CA HIS A 38 -2.36 -3.16 -1.93
C HIS A 38 -3.08 -4.32 -2.62
N LEU A 39 -3.61 -5.30 -1.89
CA LEU A 39 -4.30 -6.52 -2.34
C LEU A 39 -3.56 -7.39 -3.37
N GLN A 40 -2.35 -7.01 -3.74
CA GLN A 40 -1.51 -7.73 -4.68
C GLN A 40 -0.09 -7.83 -4.12
N ALA A 41 0.53 -8.99 -4.30
CA ALA A 41 1.95 -9.21 -4.08
C ALA A 41 2.56 -9.81 -5.35
N CYS A 42 3.81 -9.44 -5.70
CA CYS A 42 4.54 -10.14 -6.77
C CYS A 42 4.70 -11.60 -6.33
N SER A 43 3.98 -12.51 -6.99
CA SER A 43 4.08 -13.95 -6.75
C SER A 43 5.43 -14.51 -7.20
N CYS A 44 6.07 -13.87 -8.18
CA CYS A 44 7.30 -14.36 -8.77
C CYS A 44 8.46 -14.34 -7.75
N PRO A 45 9.13 -15.50 -7.51
CA PRO A 45 10.32 -15.57 -6.69
C PRO A 45 11.50 -14.84 -7.33
N GLY A 46 11.66 -14.96 -8.64
CA GLY A 46 12.76 -14.36 -9.41
C GLY A 46 12.56 -12.92 -9.89
N CYS A 47 11.39 -12.28 -9.64
CA CYS A 47 11.12 -10.94 -10.17
C CYS A 47 12.01 -9.84 -9.59
N GLY A 48 12.76 -10.12 -8.54
CA GLY A 48 13.62 -9.13 -7.88
C GLY A 48 12.86 -7.90 -7.37
N ASN A 49 11.54 -8.02 -7.08
CA ASN A 49 10.73 -6.87 -6.69
C ASN A 49 11.30 -6.21 -5.42
N PRO A 50 11.81 -4.97 -5.50
CA PRO A 50 12.49 -4.33 -4.38
C PRO A 50 11.57 -4.07 -3.20
N ARG A 51 10.26 -3.89 -3.43
CA ARG A 51 9.27 -3.76 -2.35
C ARG A 51 9.10 -5.05 -1.56
N LYS A 52 9.29 -6.20 -2.20
CA LYS A 52 9.15 -7.53 -1.57
C LYS A 52 10.40 -7.93 -0.80
N TYR A 53 11.58 -7.64 -1.33
CA TYR A 53 12.85 -8.17 -0.81
C TYR A 53 13.67 -7.16 -0.01
N PHE A 54 13.60 -5.87 -0.36
CA PHE A 54 14.46 -4.82 0.21
C PHE A 54 13.68 -3.69 0.90
N ASN A 55 12.34 -3.76 0.90
CA ASN A 55 11.44 -2.71 1.41
C ASN A 55 11.65 -1.34 0.72
N GLU A 56 12.08 -1.37 -0.54
CA GLU A 56 12.36 -0.19 -1.35
C GLU A 56 11.27 0.07 -2.39
N LYS A 57 11.20 1.32 -2.90
CA LYS A 57 10.27 1.66 -3.99
C LYS A 57 10.73 1.04 -5.31
N PRO A 58 9.81 0.51 -6.14
CA PRO A 58 10.15 0.08 -7.50
C PRO A 58 10.53 1.28 -8.37
N ILE A 59 11.33 1.04 -9.41
CA ILE A 59 11.87 2.11 -10.27
C ILE A 59 10.78 2.95 -10.94
N GLN A 60 9.61 2.37 -11.23
CA GLN A 60 8.47 3.10 -11.80
C GLN A 60 7.93 4.16 -10.82
N GLU A 61 7.84 3.83 -9.53
CA GLU A 61 7.42 4.79 -8.51
C GLU A 61 8.49 5.87 -8.30
N GLN A 62 9.78 5.49 -8.29
CA GLN A 62 10.87 6.47 -8.22
C GLN A 62 10.82 7.46 -9.39
N ARG A 63 10.58 6.98 -10.62
CA ARG A 63 10.41 7.83 -11.81
C ARG A 63 9.19 8.74 -11.69
N ALA A 64 8.08 8.25 -11.15
CA ALA A 64 6.88 9.06 -10.93
C ALA A 64 7.14 10.18 -9.90
N ASP A 65 7.81 9.86 -8.79
CA ASP A 65 8.19 10.87 -7.78
C ASP A 65 9.12 11.95 -8.37
N ILE A 66 10.08 11.55 -9.20
CA ILE A 66 10.97 12.49 -9.91
C ILE A 66 10.17 13.39 -10.85
N SER A 67 9.24 12.82 -11.63
CA SER A 67 8.38 13.59 -12.55
C SER A 67 7.55 14.62 -11.78
N ALA A 68 6.88 14.20 -10.70
CA ALA A 68 6.07 15.09 -9.86
C ALA A 68 6.91 16.22 -9.24
N ALA A 69 8.13 15.91 -8.78
CA ALA A 69 9.04 16.94 -8.25
C ALA A 69 9.47 17.95 -9.33
N GLN A 70 9.72 17.49 -10.56
CA GLN A 70 10.05 18.38 -11.68
C GLN A 70 8.88 19.27 -12.10
N GLU A 71 7.64 18.79 -12.03
CA GLU A 71 6.45 19.60 -12.30
C GLU A 71 6.27 20.71 -11.27
N VAL A 72 6.48 20.40 -9.98
CA VAL A 72 6.42 21.41 -8.91
C VAL A 72 7.52 22.47 -9.08
N LEU A 73 8.72 22.09 -9.50
CA LEU A 73 9.81 23.05 -9.75
C LEU A 73 9.58 23.93 -10.99
N ARG A 74 8.69 23.53 -11.89
CA ARG A 74 8.35 24.29 -13.10
C ARG A 74 7.17 25.25 -12.90
N ALA A 75 6.42 25.12 -11.80
CA ALA A 75 5.27 25.95 -11.45
C ALA A 75 5.70 27.15 -10.60
#